data_AF-A0A812YLF3-F1
#
_entry.id   AF-A0A812YLF3-F1
#
_cell.length_a   1.000
_cell.length_b   1.000
_cell.length_c   1.000
_cell.angle_alpha   90.00
_cell.angle_beta   90.00
_cell.angle_gamma   90.00
#
_symmetry.space_group_name_H-M   'P 1'
#
loop_
_entity.id
_entity.type
_entity.pdbx_description
1 polymer ?
#
loop_
_entity_poly.entity_id
_entity_poly.type
_entity_poly.pdbx_seq_one_letter_code
_entity_poly.pdbx_strand_id
1 'polypeptide(L)'
;VVSWGCKDSGGDSRAVEDQLIQVEEIVANQHAIAALRADGSVVTWGSAAAGGDNSSVQKELHSVQQICPSHYAFAALRCDGAIVTWG
;
A
#
# COMPACT_ATOMS: atom_id res chain seq x y z
N VAL A 1 11.70 0.08 -6.53
CA VAL A 1 11.58 0.69 -5.18
C VAL A 1 12.63 0.08 -4.28
N VAL A 2 13.22 0.83 -3.35
CA VAL A 2 14.17 0.31 -2.35
C VAL A 2 13.65 0.68 -0.97
N SER A 3 13.69 -0.25 -0.02
CA SER A 3 13.36 0.00 1.37
C SER A 3 14.52 -0.34 2.30
N TRP A 4 14.55 0.30 3.47
CA TRP A 4 15.54 0.09 4.51
C TRP A 4 14.90 0.36 5.89
N GLY A 5 15.51 -0.16 6.96
CA GLY A 5 15.02 0.00 8.33
C GLY A 5 14.40 -1.27 8.91
N CYS A 6 13.44 -1.12 9.83
CA CYS A 6 12.81 -2.25 10.51
C CYS A 6 11.98 -3.09 9.51
N LYS A 7 12.26 -4.40 9.43
CA LYS A 7 11.56 -5.34 8.54
C LYS A 7 10.04 -5.30 8.74
N ASP A 8 9.59 -5.33 9.99
CA ASP A 8 8.17 -5.35 10.34
C ASP A 8 7.47 -4.00 10.11
N SER A 9 8.25 -2.95 9.80
CA SER A 9 7.74 -1.61 9.49
C SER A 9 7.96 -1.19 8.03
N GLY A 10 8.14 -2.17 7.13
CA GLY A 10 8.30 -1.93 5.69
C GLY A 10 9.75 -1.81 5.21
N GLY A 11 10.73 -2.03 6.08
CA GLY A 11 12.16 -1.99 5.75
C GLY A 11 12.66 -3.14 4.87
N ASP A 12 11.78 -4.09 4.52
CA ASP A 12 12.09 -5.21 3.61
C ASP A 12 10.97 -5.39 2.58
N SER A 13 11.20 -4.94 1.35
CA SER A 13 10.24 -5.04 0.23
C SER A 13 10.48 -6.26 -0.67
N ARG A 14 11.43 -7.15 -0.36
CA ARG A 14 11.83 -8.25 -1.25
C ARG A 14 10.69 -9.21 -1.59
N ALA A 15 9.76 -9.40 -0.65
CA ALA A 15 8.58 -10.26 -0.86
C ALA A 15 7.62 -9.74 -1.95
N VAL A 16 7.69 -8.45 -2.28
CA VAL A 16 6.82 -7.78 -3.26
C VAL A 16 7.61 -7.09 -4.36
N GLU A 17 8.92 -7.35 -4.47
CA GLU A 17 9.83 -6.66 -5.39
C GLU A 17 9.37 -6.73 -6.85
N ASP A 18 8.94 -7.92 -7.30
CA ASP A 18 8.45 -8.16 -8.65
C ASP A 18 7.14 -7.40 -8.97
N GLN A 19 6.42 -6.96 -7.94
CA GLN A 19 5.17 -6.22 -8.07
C GLN A 19 5.39 -4.69 -8.08
N LEU A 20 6.56 -4.23 -7.63
CA LEU A 20 6.92 -2.80 -7.48
C LEU A 20 7.43 -2.20 -8.80
N ILE A 21 6.63 -2.38 -9.85
CA ILE A 21 6.84 -1.88 -11.21
C ILE A 21 5.98 -0.66 -11.46
N GLN A 22 6.53 0.34 -12.17
CA GLN A 22 5.81 1.57 -12.55
C GLN A 22 5.08 2.23 -11.36
N VAL A 23 5.76 2.29 -10.21
CA VAL A 23 5.23 2.92 -8.99
C VAL A 23 5.20 4.43 -9.17
N GLU A 24 4.04 5.04 -8.94
CA GLU A 24 3.83 6.49 -9.04
C GLU A 24 3.86 7.17 -7.68
N GLU A 25 3.34 6.51 -6.64
CA GLU A 25 3.28 7.04 -5.28
C GLU A 25 3.68 5.97 -4.26
N ILE A 26 4.39 6.38 -3.21
CA ILE A 26 4.70 5.56 -2.04
C ILE A 26 4.27 6.34 -0.81
N VAL A 27 3.43 5.75 0.00
CA VAL A 27 3.00 6.30 1.29
C VAL A 27 3.27 5.31 2.40
N ALA A 28 3.65 5.82 3.56
CA ALA A 28 3.96 5.01 4.73
C ALA A 28 3.12 5.47 5.93
N ASN A 29 2.71 4.52 6.75
CA ASN A 29 2.29 4.76 8.12
C ASN A 29 3.42 4.35 9.09
N GLN A 30 3.11 4.20 10.39
CA GLN A 30 4.15 3.85 11.39
C GLN A 30 4.75 2.46 11.19
N HIS A 31 4.03 1.53 10.55
CA HIS A 31 4.40 0.11 10.49
C HIS A 31 4.20 -0.56 9.13
N ALA A 32 3.70 0.14 8.12
CA ALA A 32 3.45 -0.42 6.79
C ALA A 32 3.63 0.64 5.71
N ILE A 33 3.81 0.16 4.49
CA ILE A 33 3.98 0.97 3.29
C ILE A 33 2.99 0.48 2.23
N ALA A 34 2.40 1.43 1.51
CA ALA A 34 1.58 1.19 0.33
C ALA A 34 2.21 1.89 -0.88
N ALA A 35 2.31 1.17 -2.00
CA ALA A 35 2.72 1.69 -3.28
C ALA A 35 1.52 1.69 -4.24
N LEU A 36 1.25 2.86 -4.83
CA LEU A 36 0.31 3.02 -5.94
C LEU A 36 1.08 2.89 -7.25
N ARG A 37 0.60 2.03 -8.14
CA ARG A 37 1.17 1.83 -9.48
C ARG A 37 0.39 2.64 -10.52
N ALA A 38 1.03 2.90 -11.67
CA ALA A 38 0.44 3.60 -12.80
C ALA A 38 -0.82 2.94 -13.39
N ASP A 39 -1.01 1.63 -13.15
CA ASP A 39 -2.24 0.91 -13.54
C ASP A 39 -3.41 1.12 -12.55
N GLY A 40 -3.20 1.92 -11.50
CA GLY A 40 -4.17 2.22 -10.44
C GLY A 40 -4.35 1.10 -9.43
N SER A 41 -3.47 0.10 -9.37
CA SER A 41 -3.48 -0.94 -8.34
C SER A 41 -2.51 -0.63 -7.20
N VAL A 42 -2.71 -1.30 -6.06
CA VAL A 42 -1.98 -1.04 -4.82
C VAL A 42 -1.26 -2.28 -4.32
N VAL A 43 0.02 -2.11 -3.98
CA VAL A 43 0.87 -3.13 -3.38
C VAL A 43 1.27 -2.68 -1.97
N THR A 44 1.09 -3.53 -0.96
CA THR A 44 1.43 -3.21 0.44
C THR A 44 2.47 -4.15 1.01
N TRP A 45 3.26 -3.67 1.98
CA TRP A 45 4.17 -4.50 2.76
C TRP A 45 4.45 -3.88 4.14
N GLY A 46 5.01 -4.68 5.05
CA GLY A 46 5.20 -4.33 6.47
C GLY A 46 4.22 -5.08 7.38
N SER A 47 3.85 -4.48 8.51
CA SER A 47 2.95 -5.09 9.49
C SER A 47 1.56 -5.33 8.91
N ALA A 48 1.11 -6.58 8.92
CA ALA A 48 -0.23 -6.97 8.45
C ALA A 48 -1.34 -6.20 9.20
N ALA A 49 -1.21 -6.07 10.52
CA ALA A 49 -2.16 -5.35 11.38
C ALA A 49 -2.12 -3.82 11.22
N ALA A 50 -1.24 -3.29 10.37
CA ALA A 50 -1.20 -1.88 10.02
C ALA A 50 -1.49 -1.63 8.54
N GLY A 51 -2.08 -2.61 7.85
CA GLY A 51 -2.40 -2.53 6.42
C GLY A 51 -1.27 -2.96 5.48
N GLY A 52 -0.24 -3.64 6.00
CA GLY A 52 0.76 -4.34 5.19
C GLY A 52 0.19 -5.54 4.43
N ASP A 53 -0.92 -6.10 4.90
CA ASP A 53 -1.74 -7.09 4.19
C ASP A 53 -3.04 -6.43 3.73
N ASN A 54 -3.26 -6.36 2.41
CA ASN A 54 -4.46 -5.82 1.80
C ASN A 54 -5.34 -6.91 1.14
N SER A 55 -5.09 -8.19 1.40
CA SER A 55 -5.78 -9.33 0.75
C SER A 55 -7.30 -9.30 0.91
N SER A 56 -7.80 -8.79 2.04
CA SER A 56 -9.24 -8.65 2.33
C SER A 56 -9.95 -7.65 1.41
N VAL A 57 -9.23 -6.63 0.93
CA VAL A 57 -9.77 -5.54 0.09
C VAL A 57 -9.11 -5.48 -1.30
N GLN A 58 -8.26 -6.45 -1.64
CA GLN A 58 -7.46 -6.44 -2.87
C GLN A 58 -8.32 -6.29 -4.13
N LYS A 59 -9.52 -6.88 -4.14
CA LYS A 59 -10.46 -6.80 -5.25
C LYS A 59 -11.10 -5.42 -5.42
N GLU A 60 -11.04 -4.57 -4.40
CA GLU A 60 -11.57 -3.21 -4.41
C GLU A 60 -10.47 -2.18 -4.72
N LEU A 61 -9.19 -2.53 -4.53
CA LEU A 61 -8.04 -1.66 -4.78
C LEU A 61 -7.62 -1.64 -6.26
N HIS A 62 -8.54 -1.18 -7.11
CA HIS A 62 -8.30 -0.93 -8.53
C HIS A 62 -8.78 0.46 -8.93
N SER A 63 -8.12 1.03 -9.95
CA SER A 63 -8.36 2.42 -10.39
C SER A 63 -8.25 3.41 -9.22
N VAL A 64 -7.28 3.20 -8.34
CA VAL A 64 -6.95 4.09 -7.23
C VAL A 64 -6.21 5.32 -7.77
N GLN A 65 -6.57 6.50 -7.29
CA GLN A 65 -5.93 7.77 -7.65
C GLN A 65 -5.02 8.31 -6.54
N GLN A 66 -5.32 8.00 -5.28
CA GLN A 66 -4.59 8.52 -4.14
C GLN A 66 -4.71 7.57 -2.95
N ILE A 67 -3.63 7.46 -2.18
CA ILE A 67 -3.63 6.75 -0.90
C ILE A 67 -3.28 7.72 0.23
N CYS A 68 -4.09 7.71 1.30
CA CYS A 68 -3.86 8.49 2.50
C CYS A 68 -3.56 7.57 3.68
N PRO A 69 -2.39 7.69 4.34
CA PRO A 69 -2.09 6.92 5.54
C PRO A 69 -2.71 7.56 6.79
N SER A 70 -3.03 6.72 7.78
CA SER A 70 -3.22 7.10 9.18
C SER A 70 -2.02 6.61 10.01
N HIS A 71 -2.14 6.51 11.34
CA HIS A 71 -1.07 5.90 12.15
C HIS A 71 -0.93 4.39 11.91
N TYR A 72 -2.04 3.66 11.71
CA TYR A 72 -2.08 2.18 11.65
C TYR A 72 -2.94 1.64 10.50
N ALA A 73 -3.37 2.48 9.56
CA ALA A 73 -4.26 2.07 8.47
C ALA A 73 -4.07 2.96 7.25
N PHE A 74 -4.74 2.62 6.15
CA PHE A 74 -4.77 3.39 4.92
C PHE A 74 -6.20 3.59 4.41
N ALA A 75 -6.39 4.64 3.62
CA ALA A 75 -7.58 4.86 2.82
C ALA A 75 -7.16 5.11 1.37
N ALA A 76 -7.83 4.49 0.40
CA ALA A 76 -7.64 4.70 -1.03
C ALA A 76 -8.87 5.38 -1.61
N LEU A 77 -8.65 6.45 -2.40
CA LEU A 77 -9.68 7.09 -3.21
C LEU A 77 -9.62 6.52 -4.62
N ARG A 78 -10.74 5.98 -5.10
CA ARG A 78 -10.88 5.43 -6.46
C ARG A 78 -11.40 6.48 -7.43
N CYS A 79 -11.16 6.25 -8.73
CA CYS A 79 -11.63 7.12 -9.82
C CYS A 79 -13.16 7.31 -9.85
N ASP A 80 -13.93 6.35 -9.34
CA ASP A 80 -15.39 6.42 -9.23
C ASP A 80 -15.87 7.15 -7.97
N GLY A 81 -14.95 7.69 -7.16
CA GLY A 81 -15.23 8.38 -5.92
C GLY A 81 -15.43 7.46 -4.71
N ALA A 82 -15.34 6.13 -4.89
CA ALA A 82 -15.40 5.19 -3.77
C ALA A 82 -14.15 5.30 -2.89
N ILE A 83 -14.33 5.07 -1.60
CA ILE A 83 -13.24 5.01 -0.61
C ILE A 83 -13.14 3.58 -0.09
N VAL A 84 -11.93 3.04 -0.13
CA VAL A 84 -11.60 1.71 0.42
C VAL A 84 -10.61 1.90 1.56
N THR A 85 -10.88 1.32 2.72
CA THR A 85 -10.00 1.42 3.90
C THR A 85 -9.52 0.04 4.34
N TRP A 86 -8.27 -0.04 4.80
CA TRP A 86 -7.70 -1.29 5.33
C TRP A 86 -6.60 -1.00 6.35
N GLY A 87 -6.27 -2.02 7.15
CA GLY A 87 -5.39 -1.92 8.31
C GLY A 87 -6.15 -2.11 9.61
#